data_AF-A0AA96VE37-F1
#
_entry.id   AF-A0AA96VE37-F1
#
_cell.length_a   1.000
_cell.length_b   1.000
_cell.length_c   1.000
_cell.angle_alpha   90.00
_cell.angle_beta   90.00
_cell.angle_gamma   90.00
#
_symmetry.space_group_name_H-M   'P 1'
#
loop_
_entity.id
_entity.type
_entity.pdbx_description
1 polymer ?
#
loop_
_entity_poly.entity_id
_entity_poly.type
_entity_poly.pdbx_seq_one_letter_code
_entity_poly.pdbx_strand_id
1 'polypeptide(L)'
;MDGKWQSRQRVEQMESIFHSQLQLVSALQSLLEQVETSQPAYLELLDYYQSPTFLEDMDLADRGEFKHLTCGVLSEDGVYNLLIDRKELAAKLRECADLLDV
;
A
#
# COMPACT_ATOMS: atom_id res chain seq x y z
N MET A 1 -26.29 15.39 41.83
CA MET A 1 -25.09 14.51 41.86
C MET A 1 -24.57 14.28 40.43
N ASP A 2 -24.81 15.23 39.51
CA ASP A 2 -24.90 14.90 38.07
C ASP A 2 -23.66 15.30 37.27
N GLY A 3 -22.94 16.34 37.68
CA GLY A 3 -21.77 16.83 36.95
C GLY A 3 -20.56 15.88 36.95
N LYS A 4 -20.36 15.11 38.03
CA LYS A 4 -19.25 14.14 38.13
C LYS A 4 -19.46 12.92 37.23
N TRP A 5 -20.69 12.43 37.14
CA TRP A 5 -21.02 11.29 36.28
C TRP A 5 -20.95 11.66 34.79
N GLN A 6 -21.46 12.84 34.43
CA GLN A 6 -21.28 13.39 33.09
C GLN A 6 -19.79 13.58 32.72
N SER A 7 -18.96 14.01 33.67
CA SER A 7 -17.51 14.12 33.45
C SER A 7 -16.86 12.77 33.17
N ARG A 8 -17.25 11.72 33.91
CA ARG A 8 -16.73 10.37 33.69
C ARG A 8 -17.08 9.83 32.31
N GLN A 9 -18.34 9.95 31.88
CA GLN A 9 -18.76 9.50 30.56
C GLN A 9 -18.02 10.20 29.42
N ARG A 10 -17.79 11.51 29.55
CA ARG A 10 -16.99 12.25 28.58
C ARG A 10 -15.56 11.72 28.51
N VAL A 11 -14.93 11.46 29.66
CA VAL A 11 -13.56 10.91 29.69
C VAL A 11 -13.52 9.51 29.10
N GLU A 12 -14.46 8.62 29.44
CA GLU A 12 -14.53 7.26 28.85
C GLU A 12 -14.69 7.31 27.33
N GLN A 13 -15.48 8.25 26.80
CA GLN A 13 -15.61 8.46 25.37
C GLN A 13 -14.31 8.96 24.73
N MET A 14 -13.64 9.93 25.34
CA MET A 14 -12.38 10.48 24.82
C MET A 14 -11.25 9.45 24.88
N GLU A 15 -11.18 8.62 25.92
CA GLU A 15 -10.22 7.52 26.02
C GLU A 15 -10.38 6.50 24.88
N SER A 16 -11.62 6.15 24.55
CA SER A 16 -11.91 5.26 23.43
C SER A 16 -11.43 5.85 22.09
N ILE A 17 -11.69 7.14 21.85
CA ILE A 17 -11.22 7.85 20.66
C ILE A 17 -9.70 7.92 20.64
N PHE A 18 -9.08 8.30 21.75
CA PHE A 18 -7.63 8.40 21.89
C PHE A 18 -6.93 7.08 21.59
N HIS A 19 -7.42 5.97 22.15
CA HIS A 19 -6.86 4.65 21.88
C HIS A 19 -6.99 4.25 20.40
N SER A 20 -8.13 4.54 19.78
CA SER A 20 -8.34 4.32 18.34
C SER A 20 -7.35 5.12 17.48
N GLN A 21 -7.10 6.39 17.84
CA GLN A 21 -6.12 7.22 17.14
C GLN A 21 -4.68 6.68 17.31
N LEU A 22 -4.30 6.22 18.52
CA LEU A 22 -2.99 5.59 18.74
C LEU A 22 -2.79 4.35 17.86
N GLN A 23 -3.82 3.50 17.76
CA GLN A 23 -3.77 2.30 16.92
C GLN A 23 -3.63 2.65 15.44
N LEU A 24 -4.43 3.62 14.96
CA LEU A 24 -4.38 4.07 13.57
C LEU A 24 -2.99 4.63 13.21
N VAL A 25 -2.43 5.51 14.04
CA VAL A 25 -1.10 6.10 13.80
C VAL A 25 -0.03 5.03 13.76
N SER A 26 -0.04 4.08 14.70
CA SER A 26 0.93 2.98 14.73
C SER A 26 0.82 2.08 13.48
N ALA A 27 -0.40 1.77 13.04
CA ALA A 27 -0.61 0.96 11.84
C ALA A 27 -0.12 1.69 10.58
N LEU A 28 -0.39 3.00 10.45
CA LEU A 28 0.09 3.81 9.34
C LEU A 28 1.62 3.87 9.30
N GLN A 29 2.28 4.08 10.44
CA GLN A 29 3.75 4.08 10.52
C GLN A 29 4.35 2.76 9.99
N SER A 30 3.80 1.62 10.41
CA SER A 30 4.29 0.32 9.93
C SER A 30 4.05 0.10 8.43
N LEU A 31 2.92 0.58 7.89
CA LEU A 31 2.65 0.50 6.45
C LEU A 31 3.57 1.42 5.64
N LEU A 32 3.86 2.61 6.14
CA LEU A 32 4.79 3.55 5.49
C LEU A 32 6.22 3.00 5.47
N GLU A 33 6.69 2.39 6.56
CA GLU A 33 7.98 1.69 6.59
C GLU A 33 8.04 0.55 5.57
N GLN A 34 6.94 -0.20 5.39
CA GLN A 34 6.86 -1.22 4.34
C GLN A 34 6.93 -0.63 2.93
N VAL A 35 6.33 0.54 2.69
CA VAL A 35 6.46 1.24 1.40
C VAL A 35 7.92 1.63 1.15
N GLU A 36 8.59 2.22 2.14
CA GLU A 36 9.99 2.63 2.03
C GLU A 36 10.92 1.43 1.77
N THR A 37 10.76 0.35 2.53
CA THR A 37 11.61 -0.84 2.43
C THR A 37 11.34 -1.70 1.19
N SER A 38 10.11 -1.68 0.65
CA SER A 38 9.77 -2.39 -0.59
C SER A 38 10.11 -1.62 -1.86
N GLN A 39 10.40 -0.32 -1.77
CA GLN A 39 10.64 0.54 -2.93
C GLN A 39 11.78 0.03 -3.85
N PRO A 40 12.93 -0.48 -3.36
CA PRO A 40 13.97 -1.03 -4.23
C PRO A 40 13.49 -2.22 -5.06
N ALA A 41 12.74 -3.16 -4.46
CA ALA A 41 12.20 -4.32 -5.17
C ALA A 41 11.15 -3.93 -6.23
N TYR A 42 10.35 -2.90 -5.94
CA TYR A 42 9.44 -2.33 -6.94
C TYR A 42 10.21 -1.70 -8.12
N LEU A 43 11.33 -1.01 -7.86
CA LEU A 43 12.16 -0.44 -8.92
C LEU A 43 12.83 -1.53 -9.77
N GLU A 44 13.25 -2.64 -9.17
CA GLU A 44 13.75 -3.82 -9.89
C GLU A 44 12.67 -4.43 -10.79
N LEU A 45 11.44 -4.58 -10.29
CA LEU A 45 10.30 -5.02 -11.11
C LEU A 45 10.03 -4.07 -12.28
N LEU A 46 10.13 -2.76 -12.07
CA LEU A 46 9.94 -1.75 -13.12
C LEU A 46 11.04 -1.80 -14.17
N ASP A 47 12.30 -1.96 -13.75
CA ASP A 47 13.45 -2.12 -14.65
C ASP A 47 13.29 -3.38 -15.50
N TYR A 48 12.91 -4.50 -14.87
CA TYR A 48 12.59 -5.73 -15.58
C TYR A 48 11.48 -5.51 -16.61
N TYR A 49 10.33 -4.96 -16.22
CA TYR A 49 9.21 -4.72 -17.12
C TYR A 49 9.56 -3.82 -18.32
N GLN A 50 10.51 -2.90 -18.16
CA GLN A 50 10.98 -2.00 -19.22
C GLN A 50 12.15 -2.58 -20.03
N SER A 51 12.66 -3.75 -19.66
CA SER A 51 13.84 -4.35 -20.27
C SER A 51 13.51 -5.12 -21.55
N PRO A 52 14.48 -5.31 -22.45
CA PRO A 52 14.37 -6.28 -23.54
C PRO A 52 14.14 -7.72 -23.04
N THR A 53 14.70 -8.08 -21.88
CA THR A 53 14.57 -9.40 -21.26
C THR A 53 13.12 -9.74 -20.95
N PHE A 54 12.29 -8.76 -20.56
CA PHE A 54 10.86 -8.98 -20.38
C PHE A 54 10.18 -9.49 -21.66
N LEU A 55 10.51 -8.92 -22.82
CA LEU A 55 9.94 -9.36 -24.09
C LEU A 55 10.42 -10.77 -24.46
N GLU A 56 11.69 -11.08 -24.20
CA GLU A 56 12.26 -12.42 -24.42
C GLU A 56 11.58 -13.47 -23.54
N ASP A 57 11.35 -13.15 -22.26
CA ASP A 57 10.64 -14.02 -21.32
C ASP A 57 9.16 -14.15 -21.69
N MET A 58 8.50 -13.08 -22.14
CA MET A 58 7.13 -13.13 -22.63
C MET A 58 7.00 -14.08 -23.82
N ASP A 59 7.92 -14.02 -24.79
CA ASP A 59 7.96 -14.96 -25.91
C ASP A 59 8.17 -16.42 -25.45
N LEU A 60 8.97 -16.65 -24.40
CA LEU A 60 9.15 -17.98 -23.81
C LEU A 60 7.88 -18.47 -23.09
N ALA A 61 7.18 -17.56 -22.41
CA ALA A 61 5.90 -17.86 -21.76
C ALA A 61 4.82 -18.24 -22.79
N ASP A 62 4.74 -17.50 -23.90
CA ASP A 62 3.81 -17.76 -25.01
C ASP A 62 4.08 -19.11 -25.69
N ARG A 63 5.34 -19.57 -25.70
CA ARG A 63 5.74 -20.91 -26.15
C ARG A 63 5.46 -22.01 -25.13
N GLY A 64 5.04 -21.67 -23.91
CA GLY A 64 4.75 -22.62 -22.84
C GLY A 64 5.98 -23.21 -22.16
N GLU A 65 7.13 -22.51 -22.22
CA GLU A 65 8.40 -22.99 -21.64
C GLU A 65 8.39 -22.96 -20.11
N PHE A 66 7.59 -22.09 -19.49
CA PHE A 66 7.48 -21.96 -18.03
C PHE A 66 6.41 -22.87 -17.42
N LYS A 67 6.66 -24.19 -17.45
CA LYS A 67 5.76 -25.18 -16.84
C LYS A 67 5.68 -25.00 -15.33
N HIS A 68 4.46 -25.03 -14.79
CA HIS A 68 4.15 -24.87 -13.36
C HIS A 68 4.57 -23.52 -12.74
N LEU A 69 4.77 -22.47 -13.57
CA LEU A 69 5.06 -21.12 -13.11
C LEU A 69 3.89 -20.18 -13.48
N THR A 70 3.39 -19.44 -12.50
CA THR A 70 2.40 -18.39 -12.76
C THR A 70 3.09 -17.16 -13.35
N CYS A 71 2.85 -16.89 -14.63
CA CYS A 71 3.50 -15.81 -15.37
C CYS A 71 2.71 -14.49 -15.31
N GLY A 72 2.17 -14.13 -14.13
CA GLY A 72 1.36 -12.91 -13.97
C GLY A 72 2.12 -11.62 -14.30
N VAL A 73 3.44 -11.61 -14.04
CA VAL A 73 4.32 -10.51 -14.42
C VAL A 73 4.39 -10.30 -15.93
N LEU A 74 4.31 -11.38 -16.71
CA LEU A 74 4.37 -11.39 -18.19
C LEU A 74 2.99 -11.24 -18.84
N SER A 75 1.94 -10.96 -18.05
CA SER A 75 0.63 -10.70 -18.61
C SER A 75 0.57 -9.32 -19.29
N GLU A 76 -0.36 -9.15 -20.24
CA GLU A 76 -0.56 -7.91 -20.99
C GLU A 76 -0.69 -6.69 -20.06
N ASP A 77 -1.44 -6.82 -18.97
CA ASP A 77 -1.79 -5.69 -18.10
C ASP A 77 -1.25 -5.79 -16.66
N GLY A 78 -0.55 -6.86 -16.29
CA GLY A 78 -0.24 -7.15 -14.88
C GLY A 78 0.57 -6.04 -14.18
N VAL A 79 1.79 -5.79 -14.68
CA VAL A 79 2.64 -4.72 -14.14
C VAL A 79 2.06 -3.35 -14.48
N TYR A 80 1.46 -3.18 -15.66
CA TYR A 80 0.86 -1.91 -16.07
C TYR A 80 -0.23 -1.43 -15.10
N ASN A 81 -1.17 -2.30 -14.73
CA ASN A 81 -2.23 -1.99 -13.77
C ASN A 81 -1.65 -1.62 -12.40
N LEU A 82 -0.62 -2.33 -11.94
CA LEU A 82 0.08 -1.98 -10.71
C LEU A 82 0.68 -0.56 -10.76
N LEU A 83 1.20 -0.10 -11.92
CA LEU A 83 1.71 1.27 -12.07
C LEU A 83 0.61 2.32 -11.94
N ILE A 84 -0.59 2.04 -12.47
CA ILE A 84 -1.75 2.92 -12.36
C ILE A 84 -2.23 2.97 -10.92
N ASP A 85 -2.49 1.82 -10.30
CA ASP A 85 -2.96 1.70 -8.92
C ASP A 85 -2.01 2.43 -7.94
N ARG A 86 -0.69 2.29 -8.14
CA ARG A 86 0.30 2.99 -7.31
C ARG A 86 0.25 4.51 -7.46
N LYS A 87 0.01 5.03 -8.67
CA LYS A 87 -0.12 6.49 -8.89
C LYS A 87 -1.38 7.04 -8.24
N GLU A 88 -2.50 6.34 -8.37
CA GLU A 88 -3.77 6.72 -7.75
C GLU A 88 -3.67 6.68 -6.22
N LEU A 89 -3.09 5.61 -5.67
CA LEU A 89 -2.84 5.49 -4.24
C LEU A 89 -1.92 6.61 -3.73
N ALA A 90 -0.87 6.96 -4.46
CA ALA A 90 0.03 8.05 -4.08
C ALA A 90 -0.71 9.40 -4.01
N ALA A 91 -1.65 9.67 -4.92
CA ALA A 91 -2.48 10.87 -4.85
C ALA A 91 -3.37 10.85 -3.60
N LYS A 92 -4.01 9.70 -3.31
CA LYS A 92 -4.84 9.54 -2.12
C LYS A 92 -4.06 9.71 -0.83
N LEU A 93 -2.84 9.19 -0.76
CA LEU A 93 -1.98 9.33 0.42
C LEU A 93 -1.60 10.78 0.70
N ARG A 94 -1.40 11.61 -0.35
CA ARG A 94 -1.15 13.06 -0.17
C ARG A 94 -2.37 13.76 0.43
N GLU A 95 -3.57 13.47 -0.07
CA GLU A 95 -4.81 14.00 0.52
C GLU A 95 -4.98 13.55 1.98
N CYS A 96 -4.65 12.30 2.30
CA CYS A 96 -4.75 11.79 3.66
C CYS A 96 -3.70 12.41 4.60
N ALA A 97 -2.53 12.81 4.09
CA ALA A 97 -1.51 13.48 4.90
C ALA A 97 -2.05 14.80 5.47
N ASP A 98 -2.79 15.57 4.67
CA ASP A 98 -3.42 16.82 5.11
C ASP A 98 -4.44 16.59 6.24
N LEU A 99 -5.04 15.41 6.35
CA LEU A 99 -5.97 15.06 7.44
C LEU A 99 -5.26 14.73 8.76
N LEU A 100 -3.96 14.43 8.73
CA LEU A 100 -3.16 14.15 9.93
C LEU A 100 -2.53 15.42 10.51
N ASP A 101 -2.50 16.51 9.73
CA ASP A 101 -1.88 17.80 10.07
C ASP A 101 -2.96 18.87 10.37
N VAL A 102 -3.90 18.53 11.27
CA VAL A 102 -5.04 19.40 11.66
C VAL A 102 -5.06 19.72 13.15
#